data_AF-A0A137P9C1-F1
#
_entry.id   AF-A0A137P9C1-F1
#
_cell.length_a   1.000
_cell.length_b   1.000
_cell.length_c   1.000
_cell.angle_alpha   90.00
_cell.angle_beta   90.00
_cell.angle_gamma   90.00
#
_symmetry.space_group_name_H-M   'P 1'
#
loop_
_entity.id
_entity.type
_entity.pdbx_description
1 polymer ?
#
loop_
_entity_poly.entity_id
_entity_poly.type
_entity_poly.pdbx_seq_one_letter_code
_entity_poly.pdbx_strand_id
1 'polypeptide(L)'
;MKIIGQFNHGFIIVQLGNHLFIVDQHASDEKYTFETLQSTTKFKPQPLIRPKLIHLPIHDEIIAIDQKEHLEANGFNFIIDNNSSSGNRIRLTSFPVSKGIIFDESDFLDLIHRLSHHPHPNVRCQKVYDILASRACRAAVMIGDALDHYSMTKIVKNMGQIQFPWNCPHGRPTIRHLYRLG
;
A
#
# COMPACT_ATOMS: atom_id res chain seq x y z
N MET A 1 2.41 24.96 0.23
CA MET A 1 3.79 25.10 0.72
C MET A 1 4.62 25.73 -0.39
N LYS A 2 5.46 26.72 -0.06
CA LYS A 2 6.40 27.36 -1.00
C LYS A 2 7.75 26.66 -0.91
N ILE A 3 8.33 26.28 -2.06
CA ILE A 3 9.68 25.72 -2.11
C ILE A 3 10.70 26.83 -1.84
N ILE A 4 11.64 26.57 -0.93
CA ILE A 4 12.79 27.45 -0.69
C ILE A 4 14.00 26.95 -1.50
N GLY A 5 14.24 25.64 -1.47
CA GLY A 5 15.32 25.01 -2.23
C GLY A 5 15.62 23.61 -1.74
N GLN A 6 16.68 23.03 -2.30
CA GLN A 6 17.20 21.72 -1.91
C GLN A 6 18.33 21.90 -0.89
N PHE A 7 18.38 21.04 0.12
CA PHE A 7 19.46 20.95 1.11
C PHE A 7 20.16 19.60 1.00
N ASN A 8 21.50 19.64 0.89
CA ASN A 8 22.40 18.49 0.89
C ASN A 8 22.00 17.35 -0.09
N HIS A 9 21.40 17.71 -1.23
CA HIS A 9 20.88 16.76 -2.23
C HIS A 9 19.97 15.65 -1.68
N GLY A 10 19.34 15.84 -0.52
CA GLY A 10 18.47 14.83 0.11
C GLY A 10 17.16 15.38 0.66
N PHE A 11 17.09 16.71 0.85
CA PHE A 11 15.94 17.33 1.47
C PHE A 11 15.44 18.52 0.68
N ILE A 12 14.13 18.73 0.71
CA ILE A 12 13.45 19.90 0.17
C ILE A 12 13.03 20.75 1.36
N ILE A 13 13.50 22.00 1.39
CA ILE A 13 13.09 22.98 2.40
C ILE A 13 11.87 23.71 1.88
N VAL A 14 10.80 23.70 2.69
CA VAL A 14 9.54 24.35 2.35
C VAL A 14 9.07 25.28 3.45
N GLN A 15 8.40 26.36 3.04
CA GLN A 15 7.77 27.31 3.93
C GLN A 15 6.24 27.18 3.85
N LEU A 16 5.60 27.22 5.00
CA LEU A 16 4.15 27.35 5.15
C LEU A 16 3.85 28.43 6.19
N GLY A 17 3.39 29.60 5.74
CA GLY A 17 3.25 30.77 6.61
C GLY A 17 4.60 31.12 7.26
N ASN A 18 4.61 31.19 8.59
CA ASN A 18 5.83 31.46 9.37
C ASN A 18 6.56 30.18 9.80
N HIS A 19 6.28 29.02 9.21
CA HIS A 19 6.90 27.75 9.60
C HIS A 19 7.75 27.20 8.47
N LEU A 20 8.94 26.72 8.82
CA LEU A 20 9.82 25.94 7.95
C LEU A 20 9.63 24.46 8.22
N PHE A 21 9.64 23.68 7.15
CA PHE A 21 9.61 22.23 7.19
C PHE A 21 10.74 21.66 6.32
N ILE A 22 11.22 20.50 6.73
CA ILE A 22 12.15 19.68 5.96
C ILE A 22 11.40 18.47 5.43
N VAL A 23 11.49 18.25 4.12
CA VAL A 23 10.85 17.13 3.42
C VAL A 23 11.95 16.24 2.87
N ASP A 24 11.95 14.96 3.22
CA ASP A 24 12.83 13.96 2.64
C ASP A 24 12.38 13.69 1.20
N GLN A 25 13.25 13.94 0.22
CA GLN A 25 12.87 13.84 -1.19
C GLN A 25 12.52 12.40 -1.59
N HIS A 26 13.27 11.42 -1.08
CA HIS A 26 13.08 10.00 -1.42
C HIS A 26 11.83 9.46 -0.73
N ALA A 27 11.75 9.58 0.59
CA ALA A 27 10.66 9.01 1.36
C ALA A 27 9.29 9.58 0.95
N SER A 28 9.25 10.88 0.58
CA SER A 28 8.02 11.55 0.15
C SER A 28 7.54 11.08 -1.22
N ASP A 29 8.46 10.98 -2.19
CA ASP A 29 8.15 10.51 -3.53
C ASP A 29 7.82 9.00 -3.56
N GLU A 30 8.54 8.22 -2.75
CA GLU A 30 8.27 6.81 -2.49
C GLU A 30 6.85 6.62 -1.92
N LYS A 31 6.48 7.40 -0.90
CA LYS A 31 5.17 7.29 -0.26
C LYS A 31 4.03 7.55 -1.25
N TYR A 32 4.15 8.59 -2.07
CA TYR A 32 3.14 8.87 -3.09
C TYR A 32 3.05 7.76 -4.14
N THR A 33 4.19 7.30 -4.64
CA THR A 33 4.25 6.19 -5.60
C THR A 33 3.64 4.92 -5.01
N PHE A 34 3.91 4.63 -3.74
CA PHE A 34 3.35 3.47 -3.03
C PHE A 34 1.81 3.53 -2.94
N GLU A 35 1.23 4.65 -2.50
CA GLU A 35 -0.24 4.81 -2.44
C GLU A 35 -0.89 4.71 -3.82
N THR A 36 -0.22 5.24 -4.85
CA THR A 36 -0.65 5.12 -6.25
C THR A 36 -0.63 3.66 -6.70
N LEU A 37 0.43 2.91 -6.39
CA LEU A 37 0.52 1.50 -6.71
C LEU A 37 -0.53 0.68 -5.94
N GLN A 38 -0.78 0.99 -4.67
CA GLN A 38 -1.80 0.30 -3.88
C GLN A 38 -3.21 0.46 -4.47
N SER A 39 -3.54 1.64 -4.98
CA SER A 39 -4.87 1.92 -5.56
C SER A 39 -5.03 1.42 -7.00
N THR A 40 -3.97 1.48 -7.81
CA THR A 40 -4.05 1.16 -9.25
C THR A 40 -3.70 -0.28 -9.60
N THR A 41 -2.91 -0.97 -8.76
CA THR A 41 -2.47 -2.34 -9.05
C THR A 41 -3.63 -3.31 -8.86
N LYS A 42 -4.06 -3.93 -9.97
CA LYS A 42 -4.99 -5.07 -9.94
C LYS A 42 -4.21 -6.35 -10.18
N PHE A 43 -4.43 -7.35 -9.34
CA PHE A 43 -3.84 -8.67 -9.53
C PHE A 43 -4.74 -9.52 -10.43
N LYS A 44 -4.13 -10.20 -11.40
CA LYS A 44 -4.87 -11.13 -12.25
C LYS A 44 -5.08 -12.44 -11.47
N PRO A 45 -6.32 -12.94 -11.37
CA PRO A 45 -6.56 -14.25 -10.77
C PRO A 45 -6.07 -15.36 -11.72
N GLN A 46 -5.41 -16.37 -11.17
CA GLN A 46 -5.16 -17.65 -11.83
C GLN A 46 -6.12 -18.69 -11.26
N PRO A 47 -7.04 -19.22 -12.09
CA PRO A 47 -7.95 -20.27 -11.67
C PRO A 47 -7.21 -21.52 -11.21
N LEU A 48 -7.72 -22.12 -10.13
CA LEU A 48 -7.33 -23.45 -9.69
C LEU A 48 -7.98 -24.51 -10.57
N ILE A 49 -7.30 -25.65 -10.76
CA ILE A 49 -7.84 -26.79 -11.51
C ILE A 49 -9.14 -27.30 -10.85
N ARG A 50 -9.21 -27.26 -9.51
CA ARG A 50 -10.40 -27.58 -8.71
C ARG A 50 -10.50 -26.59 -7.55
N PRO A 51 -11.72 -26.17 -7.16
CA PRO A 51 -11.91 -25.36 -5.98
C PRO A 51 -11.33 -26.03 -4.73
N LYS A 52 -10.55 -25.29 -3.95
CA LYS A 52 -9.89 -25.78 -2.73
C LYS A 52 -10.66 -25.32 -1.50
N LEU A 53 -11.08 -26.27 -0.66
CA LEU A 53 -11.75 -25.97 0.60
C LEU A 53 -10.75 -25.31 1.57
N ILE A 54 -11.14 -24.20 2.17
CA ILE A 54 -10.36 -23.52 3.21
C ILE A 54 -11.09 -23.61 4.53
N HIS A 55 -10.43 -24.18 5.53
CA HIS A 55 -10.93 -24.23 6.90
C HIS A 55 -10.62 -22.90 7.58
N LEU A 56 -11.66 -22.20 8.03
CA LEU A 56 -11.54 -20.90 8.69
C LEU A 56 -12.20 -20.93 10.06
N PRO A 57 -11.64 -20.22 11.06
CA PRO A 57 -12.41 -19.80 12.22
C PRO A 57 -13.67 -19.05 11.78
N ILE A 58 -14.77 -19.21 12.53
CA ILE A 58 -16.08 -18.62 12.17
C ILE A 58 -15.98 -17.10 11.96
N HIS A 59 -15.17 -16.42 12.79
CA HIS A 59 -14.89 -14.99 12.66
C HIS A 59 -14.28 -14.63 11.29
N ASP A 60 -13.24 -15.34 10.87
CA ASP A 60 -12.52 -15.09 9.62
C ASP A 60 -13.37 -15.46 8.41
N GLU A 61 -14.20 -16.49 8.53
CA GLU A 61 -15.19 -16.87 7.52
C GLU A 61 -16.21 -15.75 7.26
N ILE A 62 -16.71 -15.11 8.32
CA ILE A 62 -17.64 -13.97 8.21
C ILE A 62 -16.95 -12.80 7.50
N ILE A 63 -15.72 -12.46 7.89
CA ILE A 63 -14.96 -11.39 7.22
C ILE A 63 -14.74 -11.69 5.75
N ALA A 64 -14.40 -12.94 5.42
CA ALA A 64 -14.23 -13.34 4.03
C ALA A 64 -15.51 -13.13 3.22
N ILE A 65 -16.67 -13.49 3.77
CA ILE A 65 -17.97 -13.29 3.12
C ILE A 65 -18.28 -11.78 2.98
N ASP A 66 -18.12 -11.01 4.05
CA ASP A 66 -18.46 -9.58 4.08
C ASP A 66 -17.53 -8.73 3.21
N GLN A 67 -16.26 -9.14 3.06
CA GLN A 67 -15.23 -8.43 2.28
C GLN A 67 -14.90 -9.14 0.95
N LYS A 68 -15.86 -9.89 0.41
CA LYS A 68 -15.66 -10.67 -0.83
C LYS A 68 -15.10 -9.84 -1.99
N GLU A 69 -15.68 -8.68 -2.26
CA GLU A 69 -15.25 -7.82 -3.37
C GLU A 69 -13.78 -7.38 -3.22
N HIS A 70 -13.33 -7.15 -1.99
CA HIS A 70 -11.96 -6.75 -1.70
C HIS A 70 -10.97 -7.90 -1.90
N LEU A 71 -11.35 -9.12 -1.48
CA LEU A 71 -10.57 -10.33 -1.70
C LEU A 71 -10.43 -10.65 -3.20
N GLU A 72 -11.53 -10.52 -3.95
CA GLU A 72 -11.54 -10.70 -5.41
C GLU A 72 -10.70 -9.63 -6.13
N ALA A 73 -10.74 -8.37 -5.67
CA ALA A 73 -9.87 -7.30 -6.18
C ALA A 73 -8.36 -7.56 -5.92
N ASN A 74 -8.04 -8.38 -4.92
CA ASN A 74 -6.70 -8.89 -4.65
C ASN A 74 -6.39 -10.19 -5.40
N GLY A 75 -7.29 -10.70 -6.25
CA GLY A 75 -7.11 -11.89 -7.08
C GLY A 75 -7.45 -13.22 -6.38
N PHE A 76 -7.99 -13.16 -5.17
CA PHE A 76 -8.49 -14.31 -4.43
C PHE A 76 -9.99 -14.48 -4.67
N ASN A 77 -10.35 -15.26 -5.67
CA ASN A 77 -11.74 -15.59 -5.94
C ASN A 77 -12.13 -16.84 -5.17
N PHE A 78 -13.37 -16.89 -4.70
CA PHE A 78 -13.92 -18.05 -4.00
C PHE A 78 -15.43 -18.13 -4.17
N ILE A 79 -15.95 -19.33 -3.94
CA ILE A 79 -17.38 -19.59 -3.83
C ILE A 79 -17.75 -19.81 -2.36
N ILE A 80 -18.99 -19.47 -2.02
CA ILE A 80 -19.56 -19.64 -0.68
C ILE A 80 -20.59 -20.76 -0.78
N ASP A 81 -20.34 -21.85 -0.07
CA ASP A 81 -21.26 -22.98 0.04
C ASP A 81 -22.10 -22.86 1.31
N ASN A 82 -23.29 -22.28 1.19
CA ASN A 82 -24.21 -22.05 2.33
C ASN A 82 -24.77 -23.35 2.94
N ASN A 83 -24.60 -24.50 2.27
CA ASN A 83 -25.05 -25.79 2.79
C ASN A 83 -23.99 -26.48 3.67
N SER A 84 -22.75 -25.99 3.65
CA SER A 84 -21.66 -26.50 4.47
C SER A 84 -21.76 -25.98 5.92
N SER A 85 -21.18 -26.74 6.87
CA SER A 85 -21.09 -26.31 8.26
C SER A 85 -20.24 -25.04 8.41
N SER A 86 -20.51 -24.25 9.46
CA SER A 86 -19.73 -23.05 9.77
C SER A 86 -18.23 -23.36 9.87
N GLY A 87 -17.41 -22.49 9.27
CA GLY A 87 -15.96 -22.68 9.13
C GLY A 87 -15.52 -23.47 7.90
N ASN A 88 -16.47 -24.01 7.11
CA ASN A 88 -16.21 -24.82 5.91
C ASN A 88 -16.92 -24.30 4.65
N ARG A 89 -17.45 -23.06 4.66
CA ARG A 89 -18.24 -22.53 3.54
C ARG A 89 -17.38 -21.95 2.41
N ILE A 90 -16.11 -21.64 2.66
CA ILE A 90 -15.24 -20.98 1.68
C ILE A 90 -14.47 -22.01 0.84
N ARG A 91 -14.64 -21.92 -0.49
CA ARG A 91 -13.82 -22.68 -1.44
C ARG A 91 -13.10 -21.73 -2.39
N LEU A 92 -11.79 -21.61 -2.24
CA LEU A 92 -10.95 -20.81 -3.14
C LEU A 92 -11.00 -21.38 -4.55
N THR A 93 -11.21 -20.52 -5.54
CA THR A 93 -11.24 -20.84 -6.97
C THR A 93 -10.07 -20.22 -7.72
N SER A 94 -9.40 -19.22 -7.16
CA SER A 94 -8.18 -18.64 -7.75
C SER A 94 -7.21 -18.10 -6.70
N PHE A 95 -5.94 -18.01 -7.11
CA PHE A 95 -4.92 -17.21 -6.43
C PHE A 95 -4.49 -16.04 -7.31
N PRO A 96 -4.02 -14.92 -6.76
CA PRO A 96 -3.39 -13.88 -7.56
C PRO A 96 -2.13 -14.39 -8.24
N VAL A 97 -1.80 -13.80 -9.40
CA VAL A 97 -0.55 -14.05 -10.11
C VAL A 97 0.26 -12.79 -10.27
N SER A 98 1.56 -12.92 -10.02
CA SER A 98 2.58 -11.97 -10.44
C SER A 98 3.84 -12.71 -10.88
N LYS A 99 4.55 -12.17 -11.88
CA LYS A 99 5.77 -12.80 -12.40
C LYS A 99 6.78 -13.00 -11.26
N GLY A 100 7.18 -14.25 -11.03
CA GLY A 100 8.20 -14.63 -10.04
C GLY A 100 7.71 -14.64 -8.59
N ILE A 101 6.39 -14.51 -8.34
CA ILE A 101 5.82 -14.56 -6.99
C ILE A 101 4.76 -15.66 -6.96
N ILE A 102 4.88 -16.53 -5.97
CA ILE A 102 3.92 -17.61 -5.72
C ILE A 102 3.06 -17.21 -4.53
N PHE A 103 1.75 -17.29 -4.74
CA PHE A 103 0.74 -17.06 -3.71
C PHE A 103 0.17 -18.39 -3.24
N ASP A 104 -0.13 -18.46 -1.94
CA ASP A 104 -0.68 -19.63 -1.29
C ASP A 104 -1.78 -19.24 -0.30
N GLU A 105 -2.30 -20.22 0.45
CA GLU A 105 -3.39 -20.03 1.40
C GLU A 105 -3.01 -19.09 2.55
N SER A 106 -1.74 -19.05 2.95
CA SER A 106 -1.30 -18.16 4.01
C SER A 106 -1.46 -16.69 3.62
N ASP A 107 -1.31 -16.36 2.33
CA ASP A 107 -1.55 -15.00 1.83
C ASP A 107 -3.03 -14.61 1.88
N PHE A 108 -3.92 -15.57 1.65
CA PHE A 108 -5.37 -15.36 1.76
C PHE A 108 -5.78 -15.13 3.22
N LEU A 109 -5.27 -15.97 4.13
CA LEU A 109 -5.49 -15.84 5.57
C LEU A 109 -4.94 -14.53 6.12
N ASP A 110 -3.73 -14.16 5.70
CA ASP A 110 -3.12 -12.87 6.07
C ASP A 110 -3.98 -11.69 5.61
N LEU A 111 -4.50 -11.71 4.38
CA LEU A 111 -5.38 -10.66 3.89
C LEU A 111 -6.67 -10.54 4.73
N ILE A 112 -7.30 -11.66 5.08
CA ILE A 112 -8.48 -11.67 5.97
C ILE A 112 -8.12 -11.08 7.34
N HIS A 113 -7.01 -11.52 7.93
CA HIS A 113 -6.56 -11.02 9.22
C HIS A 113 -6.32 -9.51 9.20
N ARG A 114 -5.68 -8.99 8.15
CA ARG A 114 -5.43 -7.55 7.99
C ARG A 114 -6.71 -6.74 7.80
N LEU A 115 -7.68 -7.27 7.05
CA LEU A 115 -8.99 -6.66 6.90
C LEU A 115 -9.74 -6.54 8.24
N SER A 116 -9.56 -7.50 9.15
CA SER A 116 -10.19 -7.49 10.47
C SER A 116 -9.70 -6.35 11.38
N HIS A 117 -8.44 -5.93 11.24
CA HIS A 117 -7.82 -4.92 12.11
C HIS A 117 -7.79 -3.53 11.50
N HIS A 118 -7.75 -3.45 10.17
CA HIS A 118 -7.59 -2.18 9.46
C HIS A 118 -8.50 -2.13 8.23
N PRO A 119 -9.81 -1.84 8.38
CA PRO A 119 -10.72 -1.69 7.25
C PRO A 119 -10.33 -0.44 6.44
N HIS A 120 -9.48 -0.63 5.43
CA HIS A 120 -9.02 0.39 4.49
C HIS A 120 -9.25 -0.11 3.06
N PRO A 121 -9.69 0.74 2.11
CA PRO A 121 -10.08 0.30 0.76
C PRO A 121 -8.95 -0.34 -0.05
N ASN A 122 -7.69 -0.13 0.37
CA ASN A 122 -6.51 -0.66 -0.31
C ASN A 122 -5.70 -1.64 0.55
N VAL A 123 -6.30 -2.35 1.52
CA VAL A 123 -5.60 -3.41 2.26
C VAL A 123 -5.08 -4.47 1.29
N ARG A 124 -3.84 -4.91 1.47
CA ARG A 124 -3.20 -5.99 0.71
C ARG A 124 -2.80 -7.10 1.66
N CYS A 125 -2.39 -8.27 1.16
CA CYS A 125 -1.61 -9.18 2.01
C CYS A 125 -0.17 -8.64 2.18
N GLN A 126 0.57 -9.11 3.18
CA GLN A 126 1.91 -8.64 3.49
C GLN A 126 2.86 -8.83 2.30
N LYS A 127 2.79 -10.00 1.65
CA LYS A 127 3.58 -10.31 0.45
C LYS A 127 3.37 -9.25 -0.65
N VAL A 128 2.12 -8.90 -0.96
CA VAL A 128 1.80 -7.85 -1.94
C VAL A 128 2.29 -6.48 -1.46
N TYR A 129 2.07 -6.16 -0.19
CA TYR A 129 2.51 -4.89 0.40
C TYR A 129 4.02 -4.68 0.20
N ASP A 130 4.83 -5.68 0.52
CA ASP A 130 6.30 -5.64 0.41
C ASP A 130 6.76 -5.49 -1.05
N ILE A 131 6.07 -6.16 -1.98
CA ILE A 131 6.34 -6.02 -3.42
C ILE A 131 6.08 -4.58 -3.88
N LEU A 132 4.95 -4.00 -3.48
CA LEU A 132 4.59 -2.64 -3.86
C LEU A 132 5.51 -1.61 -3.20
N ALA A 133 5.89 -1.82 -1.94
CA ALA A 133 6.87 -1.00 -1.24
C ALA A 133 8.24 -1.02 -1.94
N SER A 134 8.72 -2.20 -2.31
CA SER A 134 9.98 -2.36 -3.04
C SER A 134 9.93 -1.68 -4.42
N ARG A 135 8.81 -1.82 -5.16
CA ARG A 135 8.61 -1.14 -6.44
C ARG A 135 8.59 0.39 -6.29
N ALA A 136 7.91 0.90 -5.28
CA ALA A 136 7.85 2.33 -5.00
C ALA A 136 9.23 2.88 -4.67
N CYS A 137 10.00 2.20 -3.81
CA CYS A 137 11.35 2.63 -3.43
C CYS A 137 12.30 2.69 -4.63
N ARG A 138 12.25 1.70 -5.53
CA ARG A 138 13.09 1.68 -6.75
C ARG A 138 12.69 2.73 -7.79
N ALA A 139 11.46 3.20 -7.77
CA ALA A 139 10.94 4.19 -8.72
C ALA A 139 11.07 5.63 -8.21
N ALA A 140 11.26 5.82 -6.90
CA ALA A 140 11.38 7.13 -6.28
C ALA A 140 12.73 7.80 -6.60
N VAL A 141 12.76 9.13 -6.52
CA VAL A 141 14.01 9.91 -6.58
C VAL A 141 15.02 9.42 -5.53
N MET A 142 16.31 9.41 -5.87
CA MET A 142 17.36 8.95 -4.97
C MET A 142 17.85 10.09 -4.08
N ILE A 143 18.36 9.75 -2.89
CA ILE A 143 19.19 10.69 -2.13
C ILE A 143 20.49 10.90 -2.90
N GLY A 144 20.90 12.14 -3.07
CA GLY A 144 22.03 12.56 -3.91
C GLY A 144 21.61 13.18 -5.24
N ASP A 145 20.36 12.95 -5.68
CA ASP A 145 19.86 13.55 -6.93
C ASP A 145 19.68 15.06 -6.76
N ALA A 146 20.26 15.85 -7.66
CA ALA A 146 19.98 17.27 -7.76
C ALA A 146 18.59 17.49 -8.36
N LEU A 147 17.70 18.14 -7.61
CA LEU A 147 16.32 18.38 -8.05
C LEU A 147 16.13 19.82 -8.52
N ASP A 148 15.48 19.97 -9.67
CA ASP A 148 15.01 21.28 -10.13
C ASP A 148 13.77 21.74 -9.35
N HIS A 149 13.43 23.02 -9.49
CA HIS A 149 12.29 23.60 -8.77
C HIS A 149 10.96 22.92 -9.15
N TYR A 150 10.83 22.46 -10.39
CA TYR A 150 9.64 21.76 -10.86
C TYR A 150 9.46 20.41 -10.13
N SER A 151 10.51 19.60 -10.06
CA SER A 151 10.50 18.29 -9.40
C SER A 151 10.25 18.40 -7.90
N MET A 152 10.91 19.35 -7.24
CA MET A 152 10.65 19.63 -5.81
C MET A 152 9.18 20.03 -5.58
N THR A 153 8.63 20.89 -6.44
CA THR A 153 7.22 21.31 -6.37
C THR A 153 6.28 20.13 -6.57
N LYS A 154 6.59 19.24 -7.53
CA LYS A 154 5.79 18.04 -7.82
C LYS A 154 5.72 17.12 -6.60
N ILE A 155 6.86 16.78 -5.99
CA ILE A 155 6.92 15.91 -4.80
C ILE A 155 6.06 16.48 -3.68
N VAL A 156 6.23 17.77 -3.35
CA VAL A 156 5.49 18.42 -2.25
C VAL A 156 3.99 18.53 -2.56
N LYS A 157 3.60 18.77 -3.81
CA LYS A 157 2.18 18.77 -4.22
C LYS A 157 1.55 17.39 -4.11
N ASN A 158 2.27 16.36 -4.56
CA ASN A 158 1.83 14.97 -4.50
C ASN A 158 1.54 14.51 -3.07
N MET A 159 2.35 14.94 -2.08
CA MET A 159 2.06 14.68 -0.67
C MET A 159 0.70 15.19 -0.21
N GLY A 160 0.23 16.31 -0.77
CA GLY A 160 -1.10 16.87 -0.46
C GLY A 160 -2.27 16.10 -1.06
N GLN A 161 -2.02 15.11 -1.93
CA GLN A 161 -3.05 14.29 -2.57
C GLN A 161 -3.31 12.96 -1.84
N ILE A 162 -2.54 12.65 -0.80
CA ILE A 162 -2.63 11.38 -0.06
C ILE A 162 -3.01 11.65 1.40
N GLN A 163 -3.74 10.73 2.02
CA GLN A 163 -4.32 10.93 3.36
C GLN A 163 -3.28 10.90 4.49
N PHE A 164 -2.30 10.00 4.41
CA PHE A 164 -1.29 9.80 5.45
C PHE A 164 0.13 9.94 4.90
N PRO A 165 0.56 11.17 4.55
CA PRO A 165 1.84 11.39 3.89
C PRO A 165 3.03 11.27 4.83
N TRP A 166 2.88 10.96 6.13
CA TRP A 166 3.87 11.22 7.19
C TRP A 166 5.05 10.24 7.24
N ASN A 167 4.84 9.00 6.76
CA ASN A 167 5.85 7.95 6.73
C ASN A 167 5.79 7.20 5.40
N CYS A 168 6.95 6.82 4.85
CA CYS A 168 7.05 5.92 3.71
C CYS A 168 6.61 4.48 4.11
N PRO A 169 6.41 3.56 3.17
CA PRO A 169 5.96 2.19 3.49
C PRO A 169 6.95 1.42 4.38
N HIS A 170 8.21 1.86 4.48
CA HIS A 170 9.22 1.29 5.38
C HIS A 170 9.29 2.01 6.75
N GLY A 171 8.37 2.94 7.03
CA GLY A 171 8.29 3.65 8.31
C GLY A 171 9.21 4.88 8.44
N ARG A 172 9.94 5.27 7.39
CA ARG A 172 10.80 6.47 7.43
C ARG A 172 9.95 7.74 7.35
N PRO A 173 10.26 8.79 8.11
CA PRO A 173 9.51 10.03 8.07
C PRO A 173 9.69 10.77 6.74
N THR A 174 8.61 11.33 6.21
CA THR A 174 8.64 12.10 4.95
C THR A 174 8.84 13.60 5.18
N ILE A 175 8.28 14.15 6.27
CA ILE A 175 8.30 15.57 6.58
C ILE A 175 8.42 15.79 8.09
N ARG A 176 9.17 16.81 8.49
CA ARG A 176 9.23 17.31 9.87
C ARG A 176 9.23 18.83 9.91
N HIS A 177 8.65 19.38 10.98
CA HIS A 177 8.75 20.80 11.28
C HIS A 177 10.19 21.11 11.70
N LEU A 178 10.77 22.17 11.15
CA LEU A 178 12.11 22.62 11.50
C LEU A 178 12.07 23.76 12.52
N TYR A 179 11.36 24.83 12.17
CA TYR A 179 11.45 26.08 12.92
C TYR A 179 10.26 26.99 12.63
N ARG A 180 9.94 27.90 13.56
CA ARG A 180 8.98 28.98 13.36
C ARG A 180 9.72 30.31 13.26
N LEU A 181 9.56 30.98 12.13
CA LEU A 181 10.07 32.32 11.85
C LEU A 181 9.31 33.34 12.71
N GLY A 182 10.04 34.11 13.52
CA GLY A 182 9.49 35.07 14.49
C GLY A 182 10.04 34.78 15.86
#